data_AF-A0A1F7N6Q4-F1
#
_entry.id   AF-A0A1F7N6Q4-F1
#
_cell.length_a   1.000
_cell.length_b   1.000
_cell.length_c   1.000
_cell.angle_alpha   90.00
_cell.angle_beta   90.00
_cell.angle_gamma   90.00
#
_symmetry.space_group_name_H-M   'P 1'
#
loop_
_entity.id
_entity.type
_entity.pdbx_description
1 polymer ?
#
loop_
_entity_poly.entity_id
_entity_poly.type
_entity_poly.pdbx_seq_one_letter_code
_entity_poly.pdbx_strand_id
1 'polypeptide(L)'
;MVRGRQARTARQEVSYAFETLGTGFLFTEGPVWHPTGRFLLFSDMPGDHLRRWSAADGVTTFRRPCDMSNGLTWDRQARLVACEHATSRLTRTEPDGSIVPLASHWRGKQLNSPNDVVCRSDGGIYFSDPPYGRAKYYGVERPQELPFQGVYRVGPDPGAPELLADDFERPNGLCFSLDERRLFVNDTARQHIRVFDVAPDGGLRGGRLWAETKGDQPGAPDGMKLDAAGNVYCCGPGGIHVFDPDAGLLEVIEVPERTANFAWGDDDYRSLFITASTSLYRIRTTTPGRPVF
;
A
#
# COMPACT_ATOMS: atom_id res chain seq x y z
N MET A 1 -8.05 5.92 -51.34
CA MET A 1 -6.63 5.61 -51.05
C MET A 1 -6.47 5.64 -49.54
N VAL A 2 -6.56 4.48 -48.89
CA VAL A 2 -6.42 4.33 -47.44
C VAL A 2 -5.08 3.67 -47.18
N ARG A 3 -4.24 4.28 -46.33
CA ARG A 3 -3.29 3.62 -45.41
C ARG A 3 -2.43 4.67 -44.72
N GLY A 4 -2.74 4.94 -43.45
CA GLY A 4 -1.78 5.47 -42.48
C GLY A 4 -1.63 4.44 -41.38
N ARG A 5 -0.62 3.56 -41.49
CA ARG A 5 -0.18 2.72 -40.36
C ARG A 5 0.68 3.63 -39.48
N GLN A 6 0.17 4.00 -38.31
CA GLN A 6 1.01 4.55 -37.25
C GLN A 6 1.96 3.45 -36.75
N ALA A 7 3.24 3.80 -36.70
CA ALA A 7 4.30 2.94 -36.20
C ALA A 7 4.09 2.67 -34.71
N ARG A 8 4.04 1.38 -34.34
CA ARG A 8 4.23 0.96 -32.95
C ARG A 8 5.73 1.11 -32.65
N THR A 9 6.07 2.07 -31.81
CA THR A 9 7.39 2.15 -31.18
C THR A 9 7.64 0.85 -30.42
N ALA A 10 8.76 0.17 -30.71
CA ALA A 10 9.18 -1.00 -29.97
C ALA A 10 9.40 -0.60 -28.50
N ARG A 11 8.70 -1.27 -27.56
CA ARG A 11 8.98 -1.11 -26.13
C ARG A 11 10.38 -1.68 -25.88
N GLN A 12 11.26 -0.86 -25.33
CA GLN A 12 12.58 -1.29 -24.91
C GLN A 12 12.40 -2.22 -23.70
N GLU A 13 12.88 -3.46 -23.79
CA GLU A 13 12.88 -4.37 -22.64
C GLU A 13 13.81 -3.80 -21.56
N VAL A 14 13.22 -3.32 -20.47
CA VAL A 14 13.96 -2.90 -19.28
C VAL A 14 14.17 -4.15 -18.43
N SER A 15 15.42 -4.55 -18.23
CA SER A 15 15.78 -5.62 -17.31
C SER A 15 16.14 -5.02 -15.96
N TYR A 16 15.50 -5.51 -14.89
CA TYR A 16 15.78 -5.10 -13.52
C TYR A 16 16.72 -6.10 -12.84
N ALA A 17 17.79 -5.60 -12.22
CA ALA A 17 18.65 -6.40 -11.35
C ALA A 17 18.05 -6.43 -9.94
N PHE A 18 17.53 -7.59 -9.54
CA PHE A 18 17.00 -7.82 -8.19
C PHE A 18 18.11 -8.14 -7.21
N GLU A 19 18.16 -7.37 -6.12
CA GLU A 19 18.94 -7.68 -4.94
C GLU A 19 18.02 -8.26 -3.87
N THR A 20 18.30 -9.47 -3.40
CA THR A 20 17.58 -10.10 -2.29
C THR A 20 18.16 -9.62 -0.97
N LEU A 21 17.37 -8.88 -0.20
CA LEU A 21 17.79 -8.28 1.08
C LEU A 21 17.48 -9.18 2.29
N GLY A 22 16.54 -10.11 2.15
CA GLY A 22 16.19 -11.08 3.17
C GLY A 22 15.15 -12.07 2.66
N THR A 23 15.15 -13.28 3.21
CA THR A 23 14.22 -14.37 2.89
C THR A 23 13.79 -15.11 4.16
N GLY A 24 12.84 -16.04 4.02
CA GLY A 24 12.37 -16.89 5.13
C GLY A 24 11.29 -16.23 6.00
N PHE A 25 10.68 -15.16 5.51
CA PHE A 25 9.49 -14.55 6.11
C PHE A 25 8.26 -15.39 5.82
N LEU A 26 7.17 -15.16 6.56
CA LEU A 26 5.91 -15.85 6.32
C LEU A 26 5.09 -15.16 5.23
N PHE A 27 4.88 -13.85 5.37
CA PHE A 27 4.26 -13.02 4.33
C PHE A 27 4.61 -11.55 4.57
N THR A 28 5.41 -10.96 3.68
CA THR A 28 5.90 -9.59 3.80
C THR A 28 4.92 -8.57 3.21
N GLU A 29 4.74 -7.45 3.89
CA GLU A 29 3.75 -6.41 3.58
C GLU A 29 4.18 -5.02 4.03
N GLY A 30 3.44 -4.01 3.59
CA GLY A 30 3.43 -2.65 4.12
C GLY A 30 4.80 -1.99 4.29
N PRO A 31 5.74 -2.04 3.33
CA PRO A 31 7.03 -1.39 3.50
C PRO A 31 6.88 0.14 3.51
N VAL A 32 7.63 0.80 4.39
CA VAL A 32 7.73 2.26 4.46
C VAL A 32 9.16 2.69 4.79
N TRP A 33 9.69 3.63 3.99
CA TRP A 33 11.04 4.18 4.19
C TRP A 33 11.03 5.34 5.17
N HIS A 34 11.98 5.36 6.09
CA HIS A 34 12.22 6.49 6.99
C HIS A 34 13.43 7.30 6.48
N PRO A 35 13.23 8.48 5.87
CA PRO A 35 14.25 9.17 5.09
C PRO A 35 15.46 9.67 5.89
N THR A 36 15.25 10.20 7.09
CA THR A 36 16.36 10.73 7.91
C THR A 36 17.10 9.62 8.66
N GLY A 37 16.34 8.69 9.23
CA GLY A 37 16.85 7.47 9.88
C GLY A 37 17.48 6.43 8.94
N ARG A 38 17.24 6.50 7.63
CA ARG A 38 17.81 5.63 6.58
C ARG A 38 17.56 4.14 6.82
N PHE A 39 16.32 3.81 7.14
CA PHE A 39 15.87 2.43 7.28
C PHE A 39 14.48 2.24 6.68
N LEU A 40 14.20 1.00 6.28
CA LEU A 40 12.88 0.54 5.87
C LEU A 40 12.22 -0.15 7.06
N LEU A 41 10.94 0.11 7.32
CA LEU A 41 10.09 -0.79 8.10
C LEU A 41 9.19 -1.58 7.16
N PHE A 42 8.88 -2.83 7.50
CA PHE A 42 7.92 -3.65 6.77
C PHE A 42 7.34 -4.72 7.69
N SER A 43 6.14 -5.17 7.41
CA SER A 43 5.45 -6.19 8.20
C SER A 43 5.78 -7.59 7.69
N ASP A 44 6.15 -8.51 8.57
CA ASP A 44 6.10 -9.96 8.35
C ASP A 44 4.87 -10.48 9.09
N MET A 45 3.71 -10.24 8.46
CA MET A 45 2.42 -10.13 9.11
C MET A 45 2.01 -11.42 9.84
N PRO A 46 2.09 -12.64 9.24
CA PRO A 46 1.69 -13.87 9.92
C PRO A 46 2.61 -14.21 11.09
N GLY A 47 3.84 -13.69 11.07
CA GLY A 47 4.85 -13.90 12.11
C GLY A 47 4.72 -12.94 13.28
N ASP A 48 3.80 -11.96 13.20
CA ASP A 48 3.62 -10.88 14.19
C ASP A 48 4.94 -10.13 14.45
N HIS A 49 5.67 -9.84 13.37
CA HIS A 49 6.91 -9.11 13.39
C HIS A 49 6.80 -7.85 12.52
N LEU A 50 7.02 -6.70 13.13
CA LEU A 50 7.38 -5.50 12.40
C LEU A 50 8.90 -5.51 12.23
N ARG A 51 9.36 -5.68 11.00
CA ARG A 51 10.76 -5.79 10.62
C ARG A 51 11.36 -4.42 10.31
N ARG A 52 12.68 -4.33 10.43
CA ARG A 52 13.49 -3.19 9.99
C ARG A 52 14.59 -3.70 9.07
N TRP A 53 14.82 -3.00 7.97
CA TRP A 53 16.02 -3.18 7.16
C TRP A 53 16.83 -1.89 7.13
N SER A 54 18.16 -2.01 7.27
CA SER A 54 19.10 -0.93 6.97
C SER A 54 20.33 -1.51 6.28
N ALA A 55 21.07 -0.67 5.55
CA ALA A 55 22.32 -1.09 4.92
C ALA A 55 23.38 -1.57 5.92
N ALA A 56 23.35 -1.05 7.15
CA ALA A 56 24.32 -1.40 8.19
C ALA A 56 23.98 -2.73 8.89
N ASP A 57 22.69 -2.94 9.21
CA ASP A 57 22.25 -4.03 10.07
C ASP A 57 21.63 -5.21 9.32
N GLY A 58 21.34 -5.05 8.02
CA GLY A 58 20.47 -5.98 7.29
C GLY A 58 19.06 -6.00 7.89
N VAL A 59 18.39 -7.15 7.85
CA VAL A 59 17.05 -7.32 8.42
C VAL A 59 17.13 -7.64 9.91
N THR A 60 16.39 -6.87 10.71
CA THR A 60 16.23 -7.03 12.17
C THR A 60 14.75 -6.90 12.55
N THR A 61 14.41 -7.21 13.81
CA THR A 61 13.07 -6.98 14.36
C THR A 61 13.01 -5.59 14.99
N PHE A 62 12.07 -4.76 14.55
CA PHE A 62 11.78 -3.46 15.15
C PHE A 62 10.82 -3.60 16.32
N ARG A 63 9.73 -4.36 16.15
CA ARG A 63 8.72 -4.59 17.18
C ARG A 63 8.10 -5.98 17.06
N ARG A 64 7.90 -6.64 18.21
CA ARG A 64 7.14 -7.88 18.37
C ARG A 64 6.63 -8.00 19.82
N PRO A 65 5.35 -8.31 20.08
CA PRO A 65 4.26 -8.41 19.09
C PRO A 65 3.97 -7.07 18.41
N CYS A 66 3.40 -7.10 17.20
CA CYS A 66 2.95 -5.93 16.46
C CYS A 66 1.46 -6.02 16.06
N ASP A 67 0.71 -6.90 16.72
CA ASP A 67 -0.72 -7.16 16.48
C ASP A 67 -1.03 -7.53 15.01
N MET A 68 -0.11 -8.30 14.41
CA MET A 68 -0.14 -8.68 12.99
C MET A 68 -0.31 -7.45 12.11
N SER A 69 0.57 -6.46 12.31
CA SER A 69 0.59 -5.25 11.48
C SER A 69 0.66 -5.58 10.00
N ASN A 70 0.01 -4.79 9.16
CA ASN A 70 0.00 -4.91 7.72
C ASN A 70 0.58 -3.63 7.08
N GLY A 71 -0.23 -2.83 6.40
CA GLY A 71 0.16 -1.56 5.79
C GLY A 71 0.69 -0.56 6.80
N LEU A 72 1.74 0.16 6.41
CA LEU A 72 2.43 1.14 7.21
C LEU A 72 2.54 2.46 6.45
N THR A 73 2.50 3.56 7.18
CA THR A 73 2.89 4.87 6.66
C THR A 73 3.46 5.74 7.77
N TRP A 74 4.00 6.90 7.40
CA TRP A 74 4.38 7.94 8.36
C TRP A 74 3.36 9.06 8.27
N ASP A 75 2.93 9.59 9.42
CA ASP A 75 2.17 10.83 9.42
C ASP A 75 3.09 12.04 9.19
N ARG A 76 2.50 13.24 9.10
CA ARG A 76 3.22 14.50 8.86
C ARG A 76 4.16 14.91 9.99
N GLN A 77 4.16 14.20 11.12
CA GLN A 77 5.02 14.40 12.27
C GLN A 77 6.06 13.28 12.42
N ALA A 78 6.25 12.46 11.38
CA ALA A 78 7.14 11.30 11.39
C ALA A 78 6.76 10.22 12.42
N ARG A 79 5.47 10.13 12.78
CA ARG A 79 4.95 9.07 13.65
C ARG A 79 4.48 7.89 12.82
N LEU A 80 4.80 6.67 13.24
CA LEU A 80 4.42 5.47 12.50
C LEU A 80 2.91 5.25 12.64
N VAL A 81 2.22 5.17 11.51
CA VAL A 81 0.82 4.75 11.44
C VAL A 81 0.78 3.33 10.88
N ALA A 82 0.04 2.44 11.54
CA ALA A 82 -0.02 1.02 11.19
C ALA A 82 -1.46 0.51 11.15
N CYS A 83 -1.73 -0.32 10.16
CA CYS A 83 -2.92 -1.15 10.07
C CYS A 83 -2.69 -2.45 10.85
N GLU A 84 -3.58 -2.82 11.78
CA GLU A 84 -3.45 -4.01 12.63
C GLU A 84 -4.57 -5.02 12.36
N HIS A 85 -4.21 -6.20 11.85
CA HIS A 85 -5.18 -7.26 11.54
C HIS A 85 -5.72 -7.96 12.79
N ALA A 86 -4.88 -8.18 13.81
CA ALA A 86 -5.30 -8.94 14.99
C ALA A 86 -6.32 -8.17 15.85
N THR A 87 -6.19 -6.84 15.91
CA THR A 87 -7.00 -5.97 16.77
C THR A 87 -8.11 -5.22 16.03
N SER A 88 -8.15 -5.25 14.69
CA SER A 88 -9.02 -4.42 13.84
C SER A 88 -8.82 -2.92 14.10
N ARG A 89 -7.57 -2.46 14.13
CA ARG A 89 -7.26 -1.06 14.46
C ARG A 89 -6.38 -0.42 13.41
N LEU A 90 -6.59 0.88 13.25
CA LEU A 90 -5.57 1.78 12.74
C LEU A 90 -4.91 2.41 13.97
N THR A 91 -3.60 2.30 14.10
CA THR A 91 -2.86 2.81 15.25
C THR A 91 -1.76 3.77 14.85
N ARG A 92 -1.29 4.55 15.83
CA ARG A 92 -0.15 5.44 15.71
C ARG A 92 0.82 5.20 16.85
N THR A 93 2.11 5.12 16.53
CA THR A 93 3.18 5.10 17.54
C THR A 93 3.63 6.52 17.85
N GLU A 94 3.46 6.95 19.10
CA GLU A 94 3.93 8.23 19.60
C GLU A 94 5.46 8.24 19.83
N PRO A 95 6.10 9.42 19.96
CA PRO A 95 7.55 9.52 20.15
C PRO A 95 8.09 8.79 21.38
N ASP A 96 7.28 8.62 22.43
CA ASP A 96 7.64 7.86 23.64
C ASP A 96 7.52 6.33 23.46
N GLY A 97 7.10 5.88 22.28
CA GLY A 97 6.87 4.49 21.93
C GLY A 97 5.47 3.97 22.26
N SER A 98 4.60 4.76 22.89
CA SER A 98 3.21 4.37 23.15
C SER A 98 2.42 4.22 21.85
N ILE A 99 1.47 3.29 21.83
CA ILE A 99 0.64 3.00 20.65
C ILE A 99 -0.79 3.44 20.95
N VAL A 100 -1.28 4.40 20.16
CA VAL A 100 -2.60 5.00 20.33
C VAL A 100 -3.51 4.54 19.18
N PRO A 101 -4.73 4.02 19.45
CA PRO A 101 -5.68 3.72 18.40
C PRO A 101 -6.24 5.02 17.80
N LEU A 102 -6.15 5.15 16.48
CA LEU A 102 -6.78 6.23 15.72
C LEU A 102 -8.21 5.87 15.32
N ALA A 103 -8.42 4.61 14.92
CA ALA A 103 -9.73 4.06 14.56
C ALA A 103 -9.81 2.58 14.99
N SER A 104 -11.00 2.16 15.40
CA SER A 104 -11.27 0.75 15.76
C SER A 104 -12.70 0.31 15.47
N HIS A 105 -13.64 1.26 15.49
CA HIS A 105 -15.06 1.00 15.26
C HIS A 105 -15.67 2.06 14.36
N TRP A 106 -16.67 1.66 13.57
CA TRP A 106 -17.56 2.57 12.86
C TRP A 106 -19.00 2.33 13.31
N ARG A 107 -19.66 3.38 13.81
CA ARG A 107 -21.04 3.31 14.36
C ARG A 107 -21.25 2.16 15.36
N GLY A 108 -20.28 1.97 16.25
CA GLY A 108 -20.32 0.94 17.31
C GLY A 108 -19.99 -0.47 16.86
N LYS A 109 -19.72 -0.70 15.56
CA LYS A 109 -19.28 -1.99 15.02
C LYS A 109 -17.78 -1.98 14.79
N GLN A 110 -17.10 -3.07 15.11
CA GLN A 110 -15.66 -3.20 14.88
C GLN A 110 -15.34 -3.10 13.37
N LEU A 111 -14.29 -2.36 13.03
CA LEU A 111 -13.72 -2.35 11.66
C LEU A 111 -13.35 -3.77 11.23
N ASN A 112 -13.36 -4.08 9.94
CA ASN A 112 -13.07 -5.42 9.45
C ASN A 112 -11.65 -5.87 9.84
N SER A 113 -10.66 -5.25 9.24
CA SER A 113 -9.23 -5.37 9.50
C SER A 113 -8.56 -4.36 8.57
N PRO A 114 -8.23 -3.14 9.06
CA PRO A 114 -7.50 -2.15 8.27
C PRO A 114 -6.29 -2.81 7.59
N ASN A 115 -6.08 -2.54 6.30
CA ASN A 115 -5.12 -3.31 5.49
C ASN A 115 -3.99 -2.44 4.94
N ASP A 116 -4.29 -1.36 4.21
CA ASP A 116 -3.29 -0.38 3.75
C ASP A 116 -3.72 1.06 4.10
N VAL A 117 -2.76 1.98 4.14
CA VAL A 117 -2.96 3.34 4.67
C VAL A 117 -2.10 4.40 3.94
N VAL A 118 -2.66 5.58 3.74
CA VAL A 118 -1.97 6.75 3.18
C VAL A 118 -2.35 8.04 3.91
N CYS A 119 -1.37 8.90 4.16
CA CYS A 119 -1.56 10.23 4.76
C CYS A 119 -1.61 11.32 3.68
N ARG A 120 -2.57 12.23 3.81
CA ARG A 120 -2.72 13.43 2.98
C ARG A 120 -1.95 14.62 3.58
N SER A 121 -1.68 15.66 2.79
CA SER A 121 -1.01 16.89 3.24
C SER A 121 -1.73 17.72 4.28
N ASP A 122 -3.05 17.60 4.36
CA ASP A 122 -3.87 18.23 5.39
C ASP A 122 -3.89 17.47 6.73
N GLY A 123 -3.17 16.34 6.83
CA GLY A 123 -3.16 15.48 8.00
C GLY A 123 -4.30 14.45 8.05
N GLY A 124 -5.16 14.39 7.04
CA GLY A 124 -6.14 13.31 6.89
C GLY A 124 -5.46 11.96 6.61
N ILE A 125 -5.92 10.91 7.28
CA ILE A 125 -5.37 9.56 7.15
C ILE A 125 -6.45 8.66 6.55
N TYR A 126 -6.17 8.08 5.40
CA TYR A 126 -7.09 7.27 4.60
C TYR A 126 -6.64 5.83 4.63
N PHE A 127 -7.56 4.88 4.79
CA PHE A 127 -7.23 3.47 4.87
C PHE A 127 -8.32 2.58 4.30
N SER A 128 -7.92 1.41 3.82
CA SER A 128 -8.81 0.34 3.36
C SER A 128 -9.12 -0.63 4.50
N ASP A 129 -10.35 -1.17 4.51
CA ASP A 129 -10.83 -2.08 5.55
C ASP A 129 -11.47 -3.36 4.96
N PRO A 130 -10.69 -4.19 4.23
CA PRO A 130 -11.11 -5.53 3.82
C PRO A 130 -11.13 -6.49 5.01
N PRO A 131 -11.69 -7.71 4.89
CA PRO A 131 -11.79 -8.65 6.00
C PRO A 131 -10.69 -9.73 5.99
N TYR A 132 -9.50 -9.44 5.43
CA TYR A 132 -8.39 -10.41 5.40
C TYR A 132 -7.93 -10.83 6.80
N GLY A 133 -7.79 -9.86 7.71
CA GLY A 133 -7.40 -10.09 9.10
C GLY A 133 -8.45 -10.81 9.97
N ARG A 134 -9.59 -11.19 9.39
CA ARG A 134 -10.61 -12.05 10.00
C ARG A 134 -10.49 -13.52 9.59
N ALA A 135 -9.55 -13.86 8.72
CA ALA A 135 -9.25 -15.23 8.33
C ALA A 135 -8.02 -15.76 9.11
N LYS A 136 -8.00 -17.07 9.38
CA LYS A 136 -6.81 -17.76 9.89
C LYS A 136 -5.61 -17.50 8.97
N TYR A 137 -4.41 -17.49 9.53
CA TYR A 137 -3.13 -17.15 8.88
C TYR A 137 -2.93 -15.64 8.61
N TYR A 138 -3.95 -14.95 8.09
CA TYR A 138 -3.90 -13.50 7.84
C TYR A 138 -4.29 -12.64 9.04
N GLY A 139 -4.82 -13.23 10.10
CA GLY A 139 -5.20 -12.54 11.33
C GLY A 139 -5.83 -13.48 12.35
N VAL A 140 -6.78 -12.96 13.12
CA VAL A 140 -7.55 -13.73 14.11
C VAL A 140 -8.91 -14.11 13.52
N GLU A 141 -9.23 -15.39 13.47
CA GLU A 141 -10.51 -15.86 12.95
C GLU A 141 -11.68 -15.33 13.78
N ARG A 142 -12.56 -14.52 13.17
CA ARG A 142 -13.76 -13.95 13.83
C ARG A 142 -14.79 -13.46 12.80
N PRO A 143 -16.10 -13.52 13.10
CA PRO A 143 -17.14 -13.03 12.19
C PRO A 143 -16.97 -11.54 11.84
N GLN A 144 -17.36 -11.13 10.64
CA GLN A 144 -17.45 -9.72 10.25
C GLN A 144 -18.65 -9.05 10.94
N GLU A 145 -18.49 -7.83 11.47
CA GLU A 145 -19.59 -7.07 12.08
C GLU A 145 -20.26 -6.08 11.11
N LEU A 146 -19.46 -5.46 10.25
CA LEU A 146 -19.90 -4.59 9.16
C LEU A 146 -20.48 -5.45 8.02
N PRO A 147 -21.46 -4.98 7.25
CA PRO A 147 -22.00 -5.73 6.11
C PRO A 147 -21.26 -5.45 4.79
N PHE A 148 -20.17 -4.69 4.81
CA PHE A 148 -19.44 -4.21 3.63
C PHE A 148 -17.92 -4.13 3.88
N GLN A 149 -17.14 -3.83 2.84
CA GLN A 149 -15.72 -3.53 2.91
C GLN A 149 -15.48 -2.06 2.55
N GLY A 150 -14.96 -1.30 3.51
CA GLY A 150 -14.94 0.16 3.43
C GLY A 150 -13.59 0.75 3.03
N VAL A 151 -13.65 1.98 2.52
CA VAL A 151 -12.54 2.94 2.57
C VAL A 151 -12.94 4.02 3.55
N TYR A 152 -12.05 4.33 4.49
CA TYR A 152 -12.31 5.26 5.58
C TYR A 152 -11.29 6.37 5.64
N ARG A 153 -11.64 7.43 6.36
CA ARG A 153 -10.74 8.51 6.75
C ARG A 153 -10.87 8.83 8.23
N VAL A 154 -9.75 9.18 8.85
CA VAL A 154 -9.71 9.86 10.15
C VAL A 154 -8.89 11.14 10.07
N GLY A 155 -9.10 12.03 11.04
CA GLY A 155 -8.23 13.18 11.25
C GLY A 155 -6.89 12.79 11.89
N PRO A 156 -6.03 13.78 12.20
CA PRO A 156 -4.73 13.56 12.82
C PRO A 156 -4.83 13.17 14.30
N ASP A 157 -6.02 13.14 14.90
CA ASP A 157 -6.25 12.76 16.30
C ASP A 157 -7.25 11.61 16.38
N PRO A 158 -7.23 10.81 17.47
CA PRO A 158 -8.17 9.72 17.67
C PRO A 158 -9.62 10.17 17.51
N GLY A 159 -10.40 9.44 16.71
CA GLY A 159 -11.77 9.84 16.40
C GLY A 159 -12.58 8.75 15.73
N ALA A 160 -13.87 9.04 15.51
CA ALA A 160 -14.71 8.17 14.72
C ALA A 160 -14.29 8.26 13.24
N PRO A 161 -14.02 7.13 12.56
CA PRO A 161 -13.72 7.15 11.14
C PRO A 161 -14.93 7.60 10.32
N GLU A 162 -14.68 8.40 9.30
CA GLU A 162 -15.61 8.76 8.24
C GLU A 162 -15.59 7.66 7.18
N LEU A 163 -16.75 7.12 6.81
CA LEU A 163 -16.88 6.16 5.72
C LEU A 163 -16.93 6.93 4.39
N LEU A 164 -16.01 6.61 3.47
CA LEU A 164 -15.87 7.30 2.19
C LEU A 164 -16.44 6.50 1.01
N ALA A 165 -16.34 5.18 1.07
CA ALA A 165 -16.90 4.25 0.07
C ALA A 165 -17.09 2.86 0.70
N ASP A 166 -18.13 2.13 0.29
CA ASP A 166 -18.52 0.82 0.84
C ASP A 166 -18.93 -0.22 -0.22
N ASP A 167 -18.71 0.09 -1.51
CA ASP A 167 -19.13 -0.72 -2.66
C ASP A 167 -17.99 -1.57 -3.26
N PHE A 168 -16.89 -1.75 -2.52
CA PHE A 168 -15.76 -2.62 -2.88
C PHE A 168 -16.01 -4.07 -2.46
N GLU A 169 -15.37 -5.01 -3.15
CA GLU A 169 -15.33 -6.42 -2.74
C GLU A 169 -14.14 -6.68 -1.79
N ARG A 170 -12.93 -6.22 -2.18
CA ARG A 170 -11.71 -6.28 -1.36
C ARG A 170 -10.85 -5.03 -1.59
N PRO A 171 -11.20 -3.87 -1.00
CA PRO A 171 -10.37 -2.67 -1.11
C PRO A 171 -9.01 -2.96 -0.47
N ASN A 172 -7.92 -2.57 -1.13
CA ASN A 172 -6.59 -2.90 -0.65
C ASN A 172 -5.67 -1.68 -0.73
N GLY A 173 -4.70 -1.61 -1.65
CA GLY A 173 -3.81 -0.48 -1.76
C GLY A 173 -4.53 0.81 -2.15
N LEU A 174 -4.01 1.94 -1.66
CA LEU A 174 -4.50 3.26 -1.99
C LEU A 174 -3.38 4.31 -2.03
N CYS A 175 -3.51 5.27 -2.94
CA CYS A 175 -2.54 6.37 -3.06
C CYS A 175 -3.17 7.62 -3.69
N PHE A 176 -2.66 8.79 -3.33
CA PHE A 176 -3.10 10.07 -3.88
C PHE A 176 -2.35 10.43 -5.15
N SER A 177 -3.02 11.13 -6.09
CA SER A 177 -2.31 11.87 -7.15
C SER A 177 -1.32 12.88 -6.56
N LEU A 178 -0.38 13.37 -7.37
CA LEU A 178 0.65 14.31 -6.91
C LEU A 178 0.09 15.58 -6.26
N ASP A 179 -1.06 16.06 -6.76
CA ASP A 179 -1.80 17.23 -6.28
C ASP A 179 -2.86 16.89 -5.22
N GLU A 180 -2.96 15.63 -4.83
CA GLU A 180 -3.92 15.08 -3.86
C GLU A 180 -5.40 15.36 -4.19
N ARG A 181 -5.71 15.64 -5.46
CA ARG A 181 -7.09 15.85 -5.94
C ARG A 181 -7.77 14.57 -6.37
N ARG A 182 -7.01 13.49 -6.54
CA ARG A 182 -7.51 12.15 -6.84
C ARG A 182 -7.00 11.15 -5.81
N LEU A 183 -7.86 10.23 -5.40
CA LEU A 183 -7.47 9.04 -4.63
C LEU A 183 -7.69 7.82 -5.51
N PHE A 184 -6.65 7.03 -5.70
CA PHE A 184 -6.71 5.72 -6.33
C PHE A 184 -6.87 4.66 -5.25
N VAL A 185 -7.78 3.72 -5.45
CA VAL A 185 -7.99 2.57 -4.56
C VAL A 185 -8.18 1.35 -5.43
N ASN A 186 -7.42 0.30 -5.17
CA ASN A 186 -7.61 -0.95 -5.90
C ASN A 186 -8.54 -1.92 -5.17
N ASP A 187 -9.08 -2.87 -5.94
CA ASP A 187 -9.91 -3.96 -5.46
C ASP A 187 -9.27 -5.29 -5.87
N THR A 188 -8.72 -6.00 -4.89
CA THR A 188 -8.00 -7.26 -5.12
C THR A 188 -8.88 -8.30 -5.79
N ALA A 189 -10.15 -8.41 -5.39
CA ALA A 189 -11.06 -9.44 -5.89
C ALA A 189 -11.60 -9.12 -7.29
N ARG A 190 -11.78 -7.82 -7.60
CA ARG A 190 -12.25 -7.37 -8.92
C ARG A 190 -11.11 -7.10 -9.93
N GLN A 191 -9.85 -7.22 -9.50
CA GLN A 191 -8.65 -6.99 -10.32
C GLN A 191 -8.62 -5.62 -11.01
N HIS A 192 -9.06 -4.58 -10.30
CA HIS A 192 -9.11 -3.24 -10.86
C HIS A 192 -8.66 -2.15 -9.90
N ILE A 193 -8.45 -0.96 -10.45
CA ILE A 193 -8.17 0.29 -9.75
C ILE A 193 -9.32 1.25 -10.04
N ARG A 194 -9.91 1.80 -8.99
CA ARG A 194 -10.87 2.91 -9.08
C ARG A 194 -10.20 4.22 -8.74
N VAL A 195 -10.71 5.30 -9.31
CA VAL A 195 -10.27 6.66 -9.00
C VAL A 195 -11.45 7.52 -8.54
N PHE A 196 -11.23 8.27 -7.48
CA PHE A 196 -12.17 9.18 -6.85
C PHE A 196 -11.62 10.60 -6.90
N ASP A 197 -12.50 11.58 -7.07
CA ASP A 197 -12.14 12.98 -6.86
C ASP A 197 -12.20 13.27 -5.35
N VAL A 198 -11.17 13.93 -4.83
CA VAL A 198 -11.04 14.28 -3.42
C VAL A 198 -11.55 15.70 -3.23
N ALA A 199 -12.63 15.84 -2.46
CA ALA A 199 -13.22 17.13 -2.15
C ALA A 199 -12.33 17.93 -1.17
N PRO A 200 -12.50 19.28 -1.10
CA PRO A 200 -11.73 20.11 -0.17
C PRO A 200 -11.86 19.70 1.30
N ASP A 201 -13.01 19.16 1.70
CA ASP A 201 -13.26 18.64 3.04
C ASP A 201 -12.62 17.26 3.29
N GLY A 202 -12.08 16.61 2.27
CA GLY A 202 -11.51 15.26 2.30
C GLY A 202 -12.48 14.12 1.93
N GLY A 203 -13.74 14.45 1.62
CA GLY A 203 -14.69 13.46 1.12
C GLY A 203 -14.34 12.95 -0.28
N LEU A 204 -14.83 11.77 -0.65
CA LEU A 204 -14.66 11.21 -2.00
C LEU A 204 -15.91 11.42 -2.86
N ARG A 205 -15.71 11.67 -4.15
CA ARG A 205 -16.77 11.77 -5.16
C ARG A 205 -16.47 10.87 -6.34
N GLY A 206 -17.52 10.30 -6.93
CA GLY A 206 -17.40 9.42 -8.10
C GLY A 206 -16.95 8.02 -7.71
N GLY A 207 -15.78 7.58 -8.19
CA GLY A 207 -15.32 6.19 -8.05
C GLY A 207 -15.46 5.38 -9.33
N ARG A 208 -14.99 5.95 -10.45
CA ARG A 208 -15.00 5.27 -11.76
C ARG A 208 -13.86 4.26 -11.85
N LEU A 209 -14.05 3.23 -12.68
CA LEU A 209 -12.95 2.36 -13.10
C LEU A 209 -11.87 3.23 -13.77
N TRP A 210 -10.62 3.07 -13.33
CA TRP A 210 -9.46 3.76 -13.88
C TRP A 210 -8.61 2.82 -14.72
N ALA A 211 -8.19 1.69 -14.15
CA ALA A 211 -7.40 0.67 -14.83
C ALA A 211 -7.77 -0.74 -14.34
N GLU A 212 -7.40 -1.76 -15.10
CA GLU A 212 -7.47 -3.16 -14.70
C GLU A 212 -6.05 -3.73 -14.65
N THR A 213 -5.74 -4.57 -13.66
CA THR A 213 -4.46 -5.27 -13.58
C THR A 213 -4.63 -6.67 -14.15
N LYS A 214 -4.45 -6.81 -15.46
CA LYS A 214 -4.67 -8.08 -16.18
C LYS A 214 -3.35 -8.78 -16.49
N GLY A 215 -3.31 -10.09 -16.36
CA GLY A 215 -2.19 -10.93 -16.76
C GLY A 215 -2.45 -12.40 -16.47
N ASP A 216 -1.71 -13.29 -17.13
CA ASP A 216 -1.88 -14.74 -17.01
C ASP A 216 -1.06 -15.36 -15.86
N GLN A 217 -0.20 -14.55 -15.23
CA GLN A 217 0.63 -14.95 -14.09
C GLN A 217 -0.12 -14.83 -12.76
N PRO A 218 0.27 -15.57 -11.71
CA PRO A 218 -0.32 -15.40 -10.38
C PRO A 218 -0.17 -13.97 -9.85
N GLY A 219 -1.15 -13.52 -9.07
CA GLY A 219 -1.15 -12.20 -8.43
C GLY A 219 -2.51 -11.49 -8.54
N ALA A 220 -2.64 -10.38 -7.82
CA ALA A 220 -3.82 -9.52 -7.80
C ALA A 220 -3.41 -8.12 -7.32
N PRO A 221 -4.25 -7.08 -7.54
CA PRO A 221 -4.04 -5.77 -6.93
C PRO A 221 -3.82 -5.85 -5.43
N ASP A 222 -2.78 -5.18 -4.95
CA ASP A 222 -2.40 -5.17 -3.55
C ASP A 222 -1.80 -3.81 -3.17
N GLY A 223 -0.54 -3.68 -2.74
CA GLY A 223 0.09 -2.38 -2.54
C GLY A 223 0.14 -1.52 -3.81
N MET A 224 -0.09 -0.20 -3.67
CA MET A 224 0.04 0.77 -4.76
C MET A 224 0.57 2.12 -4.30
N LYS A 225 1.37 2.80 -5.14
CA LYS A 225 2.00 4.11 -4.87
C LYS A 225 2.26 4.86 -6.19
N LEU A 226 2.69 6.12 -6.13
CA LEU A 226 3.11 6.88 -7.32
C LEU A 226 4.59 7.25 -7.25
N ASP A 227 5.21 7.31 -8.41
CA ASP A 227 6.52 7.94 -8.57
C ASP A 227 6.40 9.48 -8.65
N ALA A 228 7.54 10.17 -8.74
CA ALA A 228 7.60 11.62 -8.85
C ALA A 228 7.10 12.18 -10.20
N ALA A 229 6.92 11.34 -11.22
CA ALA A 229 6.34 11.72 -12.51
C ALA A 229 4.81 11.54 -12.53
N GLY A 230 4.24 10.94 -11.49
CA GLY A 230 2.81 10.69 -11.38
C GLY A 230 2.36 9.37 -12.01
N ASN A 231 3.30 8.49 -12.35
CA ASN A 231 2.96 7.13 -12.78
C ASN A 231 2.45 6.35 -11.56
N VAL A 232 1.38 5.58 -11.75
CA VAL A 232 0.78 4.74 -10.71
C VAL A 232 1.37 3.35 -10.81
N TYR A 233 2.03 2.92 -9.74
CA TYR A 233 2.53 1.56 -9.57
C TYR A 233 1.50 0.79 -8.74
N CYS A 234 1.18 -0.44 -9.15
CA CYS A 234 0.25 -1.30 -8.44
C CYS A 234 0.73 -2.76 -8.54
N CYS A 235 0.79 -3.48 -7.42
CA CYS A 235 0.96 -4.94 -7.47
C CYS A 235 -0.15 -5.56 -8.32
N GLY A 236 0.12 -6.69 -8.97
CA GLY A 236 -0.83 -7.34 -9.86
C GLY A 236 -0.34 -8.71 -10.32
N PRO A 237 -1.09 -9.36 -11.23
CA PRO A 237 -0.64 -10.56 -11.92
C PRO A 237 0.77 -10.39 -12.49
N GLY A 238 1.72 -11.23 -12.08
CA GLY A 238 3.09 -11.26 -12.58
C GLY A 238 4.07 -10.24 -11.98
N GLY A 239 3.63 -9.32 -11.12
CA GLY A 239 4.53 -8.36 -10.47
C GLY A 239 3.89 -6.99 -10.29
N ILE A 240 4.62 -5.92 -10.61
CA ILE A 240 4.18 -4.53 -10.40
C ILE A 240 3.81 -3.89 -11.74
N HIS A 241 2.53 -3.57 -11.91
CA HIS A 241 1.99 -2.89 -13.09
C HIS A 241 2.23 -1.39 -12.96
N VAL A 242 2.85 -0.78 -13.96
CA VAL A 242 3.15 0.65 -14.00
C VAL A 242 2.26 1.31 -15.04
N PHE A 243 1.44 2.25 -14.61
CA PHE A 243 0.51 3.00 -15.45
C PHE A 243 0.93 4.46 -15.52
N ASP A 244 0.78 5.08 -16.68
CA ASP A 244 0.85 6.53 -16.80
C ASP A 244 -0.36 7.21 -16.09
N PRO A 245 -0.34 8.54 -15.88
CA PRO A 245 -1.44 9.26 -15.21
C PRO A 245 -2.82 9.13 -15.86
N ASP A 246 -2.89 8.67 -17.11
CA ASP A 246 -4.08 8.51 -17.95
C ASP A 246 -4.52 7.03 -18.07
N ALA A 247 -4.00 6.14 -17.20
CA ALA A 247 -4.28 4.71 -17.13
C ALA A 247 -3.68 3.87 -18.27
N GLY A 248 -2.74 4.41 -19.04
CA GLY A 248 -1.98 3.64 -20.02
C GLY A 248 -0.96 2.73 -19.33
N LEU A 249 -1.08 1.41 -19.51
CA LEU A 249 -0.08 0.45 -18.99
C LEU A 249 1.25 0.63 -19.73
N LEU A 250 2.28 1.09 -19.01
CA LEU A 250 3.64 1.30 -19.50
C LEU A 250 4.43 -0.01 -19.50
N GLU A 251 4.47 -0.70 -18.36
CA GLU A 251 5.20 -1.95 -18.16
C GLU A 251 4.61 -2.79 -17.02
N VAL A 252 5.03 -4.04 -16.94
CA VAL A 252 4.89 -4.90 -15.76
C VAL A 252 6.31 -5.28 -15.32
N ILE A 253 6.72 -4.83 -14.14
CA ILE A 253 7.98 -5.23 -13.52
C ILE A 253 7.78 -6.64 -13.00
N GLU A 254 8.37 -7.63 -13.67
CA GLU A 254 8.29 -9.03 -13.26
C GLU A 254 9.09 -9.25 -11.98
N VAL A 255 8.42 -9.69 -10.91
CA VAL A 255 9.01 -9.94 -9.60
C VAL A 255 9.12 -11.45 -9.37
N PRO A 256 10.22 -11.96 -8.76
CA PRO A 256 10.42 -13.41 -8.59
C PRO A 256 9.35 -14.15 -7.78
N GLU A 257 8.61 -13.42 -6.92
CA GLU A 257 7.55 -13.95 -6.07
C GLU A 257 6.28 -13.09 -6.20
N ARG A 258 5.14 -13.65 -5.77
CA ARG A 258 3.89 -12.90 -5.71
C ARG A 258 4.11 -11.65 -4.85
N THR A 259 4.01 -10.50 -5.50
CA THR A 259 4.25 -9.19 -4.88
C THR A 259 3.05 -8.77 -4.05
N ALA A 260 3.32 -8.32 -2.83
CA ALA A 260 2.30 -7.80 -1.92
C ALA A 260 2.36 -6.28 -1.90
N ASN A 261 3.54 -5.68 -1.73
CA ASN A 261 3.66 -4.23 -1.60
C ASN A 261 5.09 -3.75 -1.91
N PHE A 262 5.29 -2.44 -1.92
CA PHE A 262 6.60 -1.83 -2.23
C PHE A 262 6.68 -0.39 -1.71
N ALA A 263 7.89 0.14 -1.56
CA ALA A 263 8.13 1.54 -1.24
C ALA A 263 9.47 2.02 -1.81
N TRP A 264 9.55 3.29 -2.19
CA TRP A 264 10.82 3.91 -2.55
C TRP A 264 11.61 4.32 -1.30
N GLY A 265 12.93 4.19 -1.38
CA GLY A 265 13.86 4.64 -0.36
C GLY A 265 15.25 4.88 -0.93
N ASP A 266 16.25 4.87 -0.04
CA ASP A 266 17.57 5.47 -0.24
C ASP A 266 17.50 6.99 -0.50
N ASP A 267 18.64 7.68 -0.44
CA ASP A 267 18.71 9.16 -0.47
C ASP A 267 18.16 9.79 -1.74
N ASP A 268 18.25 9.07 -2.85
CA ASP A 268 17.78 9.52 -4.15
C ASP A 268 16.37 9.01 -4.49
N TYR A 269 15.74 8.27 -3.57
CA TYR A 269 14.41 7.67 -3.74
C TYR A 269 14.27 6.81 -4.99
N ARG A 270 15.37 6.25 -5.52
CA ARG A 270 15.35 5.42 -6.73
C ARG A 270 15.45 3.93 -6.42
N SER A 271 15.62 3.57 -5.15
CA SER A 271 15.54 2.17 -4.73
C SER A 271 14.09 1.81 -4.44
N LEU A 272 13.54 0.89 -5.22
CA LEU A 272 12.22 0.33 -4.96
C LEU A 272 12.42 -0.94 -4.12
N PHE A 273 12.05 -0.85 -2.85
CA PHE A 273 11.98 -1.98 -1.93
C PHE A 273 10.66 -2.71 -2.15
N ILE A 274 10.71 -4.02 -2.30
CA ILE A 274 9.55 -4.83 -2.71
C ILE A 274 9.37 -5.95 -1.69
N THR A 275 8.20 -5.97 -1.05
CA THR A 275 7.76 -7.08 -0.20
C THR A 275 6.98 -8.05 -1.06
N ALA A 276 7.54 -9.25 -1.25
CA ALA A 276 6.97 -10.26 -2.12
C ALA A 276 6.98 -11.60 -1.40
N SER A 277 5.81 -12.00 -0.91
CA SER A 277 5.59 -13.25 -0.21
C SER A 277 6.64 -13.49 0.89
N THR A 278 7.65 -14.33 0.65
CA THR A 278 8.60 -14.76 1.68
C THR A 278 9.92 -13.98 1.71
N SER A 279 10.03 -12.95 0.87
CA SER A 279 11.29 -12.21 0.67
C SER A 279 11.11 -10.70 0.58
N LEU A 280 12.20 -9.99 0.90
CA LEU A 280 12.38 -8.56 0.64
C LEU A 280 13.40 -8.38 -0.49
N TYR A 281 12.99 -7.68 -1.54
CA TYR A 281 13.85 -7.35 -2.68
C TYR A 281 14.12 -5.85 -2.77
N ARG A 282 15.18 -5.48 -3.49
CA ARG A 282 15.44 -4.12 -3.95
C ARG A 282 15.79 -4.12 -5.43
N ILE A 283 15.20 -3.18 -6.17
CA ILE A 283 15.61 -2.84 -7.54
C ILE A 283 15.89 -1.34 -7.64
N ARG A 284 16.52 -0.92 -8.73
CA ARG A 284 16.73 0.49 -9.06
C ARG A 284 15.77 0.94 -10.15
N THR A 285 15.18 2.12 -9.95
CA THR A 285 14.21 2.75 -10.85
C THR A 285 14.77 4.04 -11.45
N THR A 286 14.32 4.37 -12.66
CA THR A 286 14.72 5.58 -13.40
C THR A 286 13.92 6.81 -12.99
N THR A 287 12.74 6.64 -12.43
CA THR A 287 11.96 7.71 -11.82
C THR A 287 11.99 7.53 -10.30
N PRO A 288 12.41 8.55 -9.52
CA PRO A 288 12.38 8.45 -8.08
C PRO A 288 10.94 8.39 -7.56
N GLY A 289 10.75 7.78 -6.40
CA GLY A 289 9.55 7.97 -5.60
C GLY A 289 9.51 9.33 -4.92
N ARG A 290 8.69 9.42 -3.87
CA ARG A 290 8.52 10.64 -3.06
C ARG A 290 8.72 10.32 -1.57
N PRO A 291 9.22 11.27 -0.77
CA PRO A 291 9.15 11.15 0.68
C PRO A 291 7.70 11.05 1.14
N VAL A 292 7.48 10.24 2.18
CA VAL A 292 6.15 10.01 2.78
C VAL A 292 5.74 11.16 3.73
N PHE A 293 6.72 11.86 4.30
CA PHE A 293 6.53 13.02 5.19
C PHE A 293 7.62 14.07 4.98
#